data_AF-A0A6B1ALH1-F1
#
_entry.id   AF-A0A6B1ALH1-F1
#
_cell.length_a   1.000
_cell.length_b   1.000
_cell.length_c   1.000
_cell.angle_alpha   90.00
_cell.angle_beta   90.00
_cell.angle_gamma   90.00
#
_symmetry.space_group_name_H-M   'P 1'
#
loop_
_entity.id
_entity.type
_entity.pdbx_description
1 polymer ?
#
loop_
_entity_poly.entity_id
_entity_poly.type
_entity_poly.pdbx_seq_one_letter_code
_entity_poly.pdbx_strand_id
1 'polypeptide(L)'
;MTRLSGLAAFPAGQEPSPAGEPLPSPDEMTDALREILAQPDFVAPPLPPRQRIQEWMANALSDAWDWLRRFLFDEGGGLMEVLAVVVVLGALIALGTVALRHRPRWVQGVRIGGEEGRGDDGAPTSAREWLGLARTRAGEGEFRPAATALYQGFLLTLDGTDAVAFHPSKTPGDYALEMETAAGRRFIRRFQGLSFGHETPTSAGYAALEDLARDAGCPTSARREEAVSS
;
A
#
# COMPACT_ATOMS: atom_id res chain seq x y z
N MET A 1 -36.96 -10.90 28.50
CA MET A 1 -36.57 -10.93 29.92
C MET A 1 -35.79 -12.21 30.15
N THR A 2 -34.46 -12.15 30.00
CA THR A 2 -33.59 -13.34 30.03
C THR A 2 -32.58 -13.15 31.15
N ARG A 3 -32.67 -13.98 32.19
CA ARG A 3 -31.81 -13.93 33.38
C ARG A 3 -30.44 -14.53 33.06
N LEU A 4 -29.39 -13.73 33.19
CA LEU A 4 -28.00 -14.19 33.24
C LEU A 4 -27.72 -14.71 34.65
N SER A 5 -27.85 -16.03 34.86
CA SER A 5 -27.46 -16.73 36.08
C SER A 5 -26.24 -17.58 35.79
N GLY A 6 -25.05 -17.11 36.17
CA GLY A 6 -23.82 -17.86 35.95
C GLY A 6 -22.54 -17.06 36.14
N LEU A 7 -22.47 -16.18 37.14
CA LEU A 7 -21.18 -15.67 37.62
C LEU A 7 -20.69 -16.63 38.70
N ALA A 8 -19.80 -17.53 38.30
CA ALA A 8 -19.04 -18.35 39.24
C ALA A 8 -18.28 -17.43 40.19
N ALA A 9 -18.44 -17.67 41.49
CA ALA A 9 -17.72 -16.94 42.53
C ALA A 9 -16.21 -17.08 42.28
N PHE A 10 -15.54 -15.93 42.09
CA PHE A 10 -14.08 -15.88 42.06
C PHE A 10 -13.55 -16.45 43.37
N PRO A 11 -12.68 -17.48 43.36
CA PRO A 11 -12.06 -17.97 44.57
C PRO A 11 -11.26 -16.83 45.20
N ALA A 12 -11.62 -16.44 46.41
CA ALA A 12 -10.86 -15.52 47.25
C ALA A 12 -9.58 -16.22 47.74
N GLY A 13 -8.70 -16.58 46.81
CA GLY A 13 -7.33 -17.00 47.05
C GLY A 13 -6.44 -15.78 46.90
N GLN A 14 -6.47 -14.89 47.88
CA GLN A 14 -5.50 -13.81 47.98
C GLN A 14 -4.22 -14.43 48.51
N GLU A 15 -3.41 -15.00 47.59
CA GLU A 15 -2.06 -15.42 47.95
C GLU A 15 -1.33 -14.21 48.52
N PRO A 16 -0.66 -14.33 49.69
CA PRO A 16 0.03 -13.22 50.32
C PRO A 16 1.05 -12.67 49.32
N SER A 17 0.86 -11.41 48.93
CA SER A 17 1.81 -10.68 48.09
C SER A 17 3.20 -10.82 48.72
N PRO A 18 4.22 -11.30 47.98
CA PRO A 18 5.58 -11.44 48.49
C PRO A 18 6.20 -10.06 48.67
N ALA A 19 5.78 -9.34 49.71
CA ALA A 19 6.10 -7.94 49.97
C ALA A 19 7.52 -7.76 50.58
N GLY A 20 8.44 -8.70 50.33
CA GLY A 20 9.76 -8.71 50.96
C GLY A 20 10.90 -9.26 50.11
N GLU A 21 10.64 -9.67 48.86
CA GLU A 21 11.74 -10.04 47.97
C GLU A 21 12.37 -8.77 47.38
N PRO A 22 13.70 -8.57 47.56
CA PRO A 22 14.39 -7.46 46.92
C PRO A 22 14.22 -7.59 45.40
N LEU A 23 13.89 -6.47 44.75
CA LEU A 23 13.76 -6.42 43.30
C LEU A 23 15.06 -6.93 42.65
N PRO A 24 14.99 -7.79 41.63
CA PRO A 24 16.17 -8.29 40.95
C PRO A 24 16.99 -7.13 40.39
N SER A 25 18.30 -7.30 40.38
CA SER A 25 19.22 -6.30 39.86
C SER A 25 18.98 -6.07 38.36
N PRO A 26 19.35 -4.89 37.81
CA PRO A 26 19.20 -4.61 36.38
C PRO A 26 19.87 -5.64 35.47
N ASP A 27 21.00 -6.21 35.92
CA ASP A 27 21.74 -7.23 35.18
C ASP A 27 20.96 -8.56 35.16
N GLU A 28 20.41 -8.99 36.30
CA GLU A 28 19.55 -10.18 36.40
C GLU A 28 18.27 -10.05 35.58
N MET A 29 17.65 -8.86 35.55
CA MET A 29 16.51 -8.59 34.67
C MET A 29 16.90 -8.68 33.19
N THR A 30 18.08 -8.17 32.83
CA THR A 30 18.58 -8.19 31.43
C THR A 30 18.89 -9.61 30.97
N ASP A 31 19.49 -10.42 31.84
CA ASP A 31 19.79 -11.82 31.55
C ASP A 31 18.51 -12.67 31.46
N ALA A 32 17.55 -12.47 32.37
CA ALA A 32 16.25 -13.13 32.30
C ALA A 32 15.47 -12.76 31.02
N LEU A 33 15.49 -11.48 30.63
CA LEU A 33 14.88 -11.04 29.37
C LEU A 33 15.60 -11.65 28.16
N ARG A 34 16.93 -11.72 28.17
CA ARG A 34 17.70 -12.36 27.10
C ARG A 34 17.34 -13.84 26.98
N GLU A 35 17.17 -14.54 28.10
CA GLU A 35 16.77 -15.95 28.13
C GLU A 35 15.35 -16.15 27.58
N ILE A 36 14.38 -15.33 28.00
CA ILE A 36 13.01 -15.39 27.49
C ILE A 36 12.96 -15.10 25.98
N LEU A 37 13.67 -14.05 25.54
CA LEU A 37 13.68 -13.64 24.13
C LEU A 37 14.48 -14.61 23.23
N ALA A 38 15.33 -15.47 23.80
CA ALA A 38 16.02 -16.52 23.07
C ALA A 38 15.14 -17.76 22.81
N GLN A 39 13.97 -17.86 23.44
CA GLN A 39 13.04 -18.96 23.17
C GLN A 39 12.51 -18.87 21.72
N PRO A 40 12.32 -20.02 21.05
CA PRO A 40 11.96 -20.08 19.63
C PRO A 40 10.64 -19.36 19.31
N ASP A 41 9.73 -19.25 20.27
CA ASP A 41 8.44 -18.58 20.12
C ASP A 41 8.55 -17.04 20.03
N PHE A 42 9.68 -16.48 20.48
CA PHE A 42 9.99 -15.04 20.40
C PHE A 42 11.00 -14.70 19.31
N VAL A 43 11.52 -15.70 18.58
CA VAL A 43 12.33 -15.46 17.40
C VAL A 43 11.41 -14.87 16.33
N ALA A 44 11.46 -13.55 16.18
CA ALA A 44 10.68 -12.85 15.17
C ALA A 44 10.92 -13.53 13.81
N PRO A 45 9.86 -13.87 13.06
CA PRO A 45 10.02 -14.45 11.75
C PRO A 45 10.90 -13.52 10.91
N PRO A 46 11.85 -14.06 10.12
CA PRO A 46 12.79 -13.24 9.37
C PRO A 46 12.01 -12.24 8.54
N LEU A 47 12.30 -10.95 8.77
CA LEU A 47 11.61 -9.87 8.08
C LEU A 47 11.65 -10.11 6.57
N PRO A 48 10.53 -9.93 5.86
CA PRO A 48 10.51 -10.05 4.42
C PRO A 48 11.58 -9.14 3.81
N PRO A 49 12.24 -9.54 2.71
CA PRO A 49 13.39 -8.83 2.15
C PRO A 49 13.09 -7.35 1.85
N ARG A 50 11.84 -7.01 1.54
CA ARG A 50 11.38 -5.63 1.36
C ARG A 50 11.46 -4.79 2.64
N GLN A 51 11.11 -5.34 3.79
CA GLN A 51 11.19 -4.63 5.08
C GLN A 51 12.64 -4.39 5.48
N ARG A 52 13.57 -5.32 5.23
CA ARG A 52 15.01 -5.09 5.44
C ARG A 52 15.53 -3.90 4.63
N ILE A 53 15.11 -3.80 3.37
CA ILE A 53 15.49 -2.66 2.51
C ILE A 53 14.90 -1.36 3.05
N GLN A 54 13.66 -1.39 3.56
CA GLN A 54 13.02 -0.22 4.15
C GLN A 54 13.70 0.23 5.44
N GLU A 55 14.03 -0.69 6.35
CA GLU A 55 14.78 -0.39 7.57
C GLU A 55 16.18 0.15 7.26
N TRP A 56 16.88 -0.48 6.32
CA TRP A 56 18.18 0.03 5.86
C TRP A 56 18.07 1.44 5.31
N MET A 57 17.05 1.72 4.49
CA MET A 57 16.84 3.05 3.90
C MET A 57 16.42 4.09 4.95
N ALA A 58 15.62 3.70 5.95
CA ALA A 58 15.23 4.56 7.06
C ALA A 58 16.45 4.93 7.93
N ASN A 59 17.29 3.96 8.27
CA ASN A 59 18.51 4.18 9.04
C ASN A 59 19.52 5.05 8.26
N ALA A 60 19.70 4.77 6.96
CA ALA A 60 20.57 5.59 6.11
C ALA A 60 20.10 7.05 6.04
N LEU A 61 18.77 7.27 6.01
CA LEU A 61 18.20 8.60 5.97
C LEU A 61 18.34 9.32 7.32
N SER A 62 18.16 8.64 8.45
CA SER A 62 18.37 9.22 9.77
C SER A 62 19.83 9.61 9.98
N ASP A 63 20.77 8.75 9.59
CA ASP A 63 22.20 9.01 9.71
C ASP A 63 22.63 10.20 8.83
N ALA A 64 22.09 10.27 7.61
CA ALA A 64 22.32 11.41 6.72
C ALA A 64 21.74 12.72 7.29
N TRP A 65 20.56 12.66 7.90
CA TRP A 65 19.92 13.82 8.53
C TRP A 65 20.69 14.32 9.75
N ASP A 66 21.16 13.40 10.60
CA ASP A 66 21.98 13.74 11.76
C ASP A 66 23.33 14.32 11.34
N TRP A 67 23.96 13.76 10.32
CA TRP A 67 25.18 14.33 9.73
C TRP A 67 24.94 15.74 9.20
N LEU A 68 23.87 15.95 8.45
CA LEU A 68 23.49 17.26 7.90
C LEU A 68 23.18 18.27 9.01
N ARG A 69 22.50 17.84 10.08
CA ARG A 69 22.18 18.68 11.24
C ARG A 69 23.46 19.10 11.97
N ARG A 70 24.37 18.17 12.28
CA ARG A 70 25.67 18.52 12.88
C ARG A 70 26.42 19.50 12.00
N PHE A 71 26.43 19.25 10.71
CA PHE A 71 27.10 20.11 9.75
C PHE A 71 26.50 21.53 9.65
N LEU A 72 25.17 21.67 9.69
CA LEU A 72 24.50 22.98 9.58
C LEU A 72 24.52 23.79 10.88
N PHE A 73 24.54 23.12 12.03
CA PHE A 73 24.32 23.76 13.34
C PHE A 73 25.53 23.74 14.27
N ASP A 74 26.58 22.98 13.98
CA ASP A 74 27.82 23.00 14.76
C ASP A 74 28.74 24.10 14.18
N GLU A 75 29.21 25.00 15.05
CA GLU A 75 29.89 26.25 14.69
C GLU A 75 31.29 26.01 14.13
N GLY A 76 31.40 25.62 12.86
CA GLY A 76 32.67 25.33 12.21
C GLY A 76 32.74 25.58 10.70
N GLY A 77 31.67 26.09 10.09
CA GLY A 77 31.42 26.21 8.64
C GLY A 77 32.56 26.79 7.80
N GLY A 78 33.53 25.96 7.43
CA GLY A 78 34.60 26.31 6.50
C GLY A 78 34.12 26.30 5.05
N LEU A 79 34.81 27.01 4.14
CA LEU A 79 34.52 26.97 2.70
C LEU A 79 34.49 25.52 2.13
N MET A 80 35.37 24.67 2.66
CA MET A 80 35.48 23.26 2.27
C MET A 80 34.26 22.44 2.66
N GLU A 81 33.62 22.79 3.76
CA GLU A 81 32.39 22.17 4.23
C GLU A 81 31.23 22.52 3.28
N VAL A 82 31.08 23.80 2.90
CA VAL A 82 30.06 24.22 1.93
C VAL A 82 30.22 23.50 0.59
N LEU A 83 31.46 23.36 0.12
CA LEU A 83 31.77 22.60 -1.09
C LEU A 83 31.37 21.12 -0.96
N ALA A 84 31.60 20.48 0.19
CA ALA A 84 31.21 19.09 0.42
C ALA A 84 29.69 18.91 0.30
N VAL A 85 28.88 19.80 0.88
CA VAL A 85 27.41 19.75 0.75
C VAL A 85 26.97 19.95 -0.69
N VAL A 86 27.55 20.91 -1.40
CA VAL A 86 27.21 21.16 -2.81
C VAL A 86 27.53 19.95 -3.69
N VAL A 87 28.67 19.29 -3.45
CA VAL A 87 29.06 18.08 -4.18
C VAL A 87 28.10 16.92 -3.88
N VAL A 88 27.74 16.69 -2.62
CA VAL A 88 26.77 15.64 -2.23
C VAL A 88 25.40 15.93 -2.84
N LEU A 89 24.92 17.17 -2.76
CA LEU A 89 23.63 17.56 -3.32
C LEU A 89 23.64 17.41 -4.86
N GLY A 90 24.71 17.83 -5.51
CA GLY A 90 24.91 17.66 -6.95
C GLY A 90 24.93 16.18 -7.36
N ALA A 91 25.60 15.32 -6.59
CA ALA A 91 25.63 13.88 -6.81
C ALA A 91 24.24 13.24 -6.62
N LEU A 92 23.48 13.64 -5.59
CA LEU A 92 22.11 13.16 -5.37
C LEU A 92 21.16 13.59 -6.50
N ILE A 93 21.27 14.84 -6.96
CA ILE A 93 20.48 15.35 -8.09
C ILE A 93 20.82 14.59 -9.37
N ALA A 94 22.12 14.38 -9.65
CA ALA A 94 22.59 13.63 -10.80
C ALA A 94 22.11 12.17 -10.75
N LEU A 95 22.21 11.52 -9.60
CA LEU A 95 21.70 10.16 -9.38
C LEU A 95 20.18 10.10 -9.56
N GLY A 96 19.44 11.09 -9.06
CA GLY A 96 18.01 11.23 -9.25
C GLY A 96 17.61 11.42 -10.71
N THR A 97 18.32 12.26 -11.46
CA THR A 97 18.08 12.44 -12.90
C THR A 97 18.44 11.19 -13.70
N VAL A 98 19.53 10.50 -13.37
CA VAL A 98 19.90 9.20 -13.96
C VAL A 98 18.82 8.16 -13.64
N ALA A 99 18.35 8.05 -12.39
CA ALA A 99 17.30 7.12 -12.00
C ALA A 99 15.94 7.43 -12.67
N LEU A 100 15.59 8.71 -12.84
CA LEU A 100 14.39 9.15 -13.55
C LEU A 100 14.48 8.91 -15.06
N ARG A 101 15.65 9.13 -15.66
CA ARG A 101 15.89 8.99 -17.09
C ARG A 101 16.06 7.52 -17.51
N HIS A 102 16.70 6.74 -16.66
CA HIS A 102 16.85 5.30 -16.83
C HIS A 102 15.72 4.51 -16.20
N ARG A 103 14.64 5.18 -15.76
CA ARG A 103 13.48 4.65 -15.02
C ARG A 103 13.32 3.16 -15.36
N PRO A 104 14.00 2.29 -14.61
CA PRO A 104 14.12 0.94 -15.09
C PRO A 104 12.72 0.37 -14.92
N ARG A 105 12.25 -0.35 -15.94
CA ARG A 105 10.96 -1.06 -15.92
C ARG A 105 10.77 -1.91 -14.64
N TRP A 106 11.84 -2.12 -13.87
CA TRP A 106 11.89 -2.66 -12.51
C TRP A 106 10.95 -2.01 -11.49
N VAL A 107 10.56 -0.73 -11.61
CA VAL A 107 9.54 -0.16 -10.70
C VAL A 107 8.14 -0.75 -10.97
N GLN A 108 7.92 -1.43 -12.10
CA GLN A 108 6.69 -2.20 -12.35
C GLN A 108 6.71 -3.58 -11.66
N GLY A 109 7.87 -4.09 -11.22
CA GLY A 109 8.01 -5.44 -10.64
C GLY A 109 7.82 -5.55 -9.12
N VAL A 110 7.63 -4.43 -8.40
CA VAL A 110 7.48 -4.43 -6.92
C VAL A 110 6.03 -4.09 -6.51
N ARG A 111 5.05 -4.66 -7.22
CA ARG A 111 3.68 -4.77 -6.73
C ARG A 111 3.32 -6.24 -6.55
N ILE A 112 3.58 -6.69 -5.32
CA ILE A 112 2.99 -7.82 -4.59
C ILE A 112 2.97 -9.14 -5.37
N GLY A 113 3.89 -10.02 -4.98
CA GLY A 113 4.09 -11.31 -5.60
C GLY A 113 2.90 -12.26 -5.48
N GLY A 114 2.87 -13.17 -6.44
CA GLY A 114 2.16 -14.43 -6.33
C GLY A 114 1.19 -14.72 -7.45
N GLU A 115 1.66 -14.71 -8.71
CA GLU A 115 1.25 -15.71 -9.71
C GLU A 115 2.16 -15.58 -10.95
N GLU A 116 3.14 -16.49 -11.00
CA GLU A 116 4.03 -16.69 -12.12
C GLU A 116 3.26 -17.33 -13.29
N GLY A 117 3.39 -16.72 -14.47
CA GLY A 117 3.16 -17.39 -15.74
C GLY A 117 1.92 -16.94 -16.51
N ARG A 118 2.02 -15.79 -17.21
CA ARG A 118 1.50 -15.62 -18.57
C ARG A 118 1.88 -14.25 -19.15
N GLY A 119 2.56 -14.29 -20.29
CA GLY A 119 2.60 -13.22 -21.30
C GLY A 119 3.30 -11.93 -20.89
N ASP A 120 4.52 -11.75 -21.37
CA ASP A 120 5.25 -10.47 -21.43
C ASP A 120 4.60 -9.52 -22.46
N ASP A 121 3.31 -9.25 -22.29
CA ASP A 121 2.60 -8.20 -23.01
C ASP A 121 2.60 -6.97 -22.09
N GLY A 122 3.25 -5.91 -22.54
CA GLY A 122 3.44 -4.68 -21.75
C GLY A 122 2.16 -4.23 -21.05
N ALA A 123 2.32 -3.70 -19.83
CA ALA A 123 1.19 -3.22 -19.03
C ALA A 123 0.27 -2.33 -19.87
N PRO A 124 -1.07 -2.52 -19.79
CA PRO A 124 -2.03 -1.69 -20.51
C PRO A 124 -1.72 -0.20 -20.37
N THR A 125 -1.69 0.50 -21.50
CA THR A 125 -1.39 1.92 -21.60
C THR A 125 -2.63 2.77 -21.84
N SER A 126 -3.72 2.17 -22.31
CA SER A 126 -4.97 2.87 -22.63
C SER A 126 -6.14 2.40 -21.75
N ALA A 127 -7.15 3.26 -21.62
CA ALA A 127 -8.41 2.91 -20.94
C ALA A 127 -9.04 1.63 -21.53
N ARG A 128 -9.02 1.49 -22.86
CA ARG A 128 -9.59 0.32 -23.57
C ARG A 128 -8.88 -0.98 -23.18
N GLU A 129 -7.55 -0.97 -23.11
CA GLU A 129 -6.75 -2.14 -22.72
C GLU A 129 -7.00 -2.52 -21.26
N TRP A 130 -7.05 -1.55 -20.35
CA TRP A 130 -7.37 -1.79 -18.94
C TRP A 130 -8.77 -2.38 -18.75
N LEU A 131 -9.77 -1.84 -19.45
CA LEU A 131 -11.13 -2.40 -19.43
C LEU A 131 -11.17 -3.81 -20.05
N GLY A 132 -10.33 -4.09 -21.06
CA GLY A 132 -10.15 -5.43 -21.62
C GLY A 132 -9.58 -6.40 -20.60
N LEU A 133 -8.52 -6.01 -19.91
CA LEU A 133 -7.89 -6.80 -18.86
C LEU A 133 -8.85 -7.09 -17.71
N ALA A 134 -9.66 -6.09 -17.31
CA ALA A 134 -10.67 -6.25 -16.28
C ALA A 134 -11.66 -7.37 -16.63
N ARG A 135 -12.14 -7.40 -17.88
CA ARG A 135 -13.02 -8.47 -18.38
C ARG A 135 -12.36 -9.84 -18.36
N THR A 136 -11.14 -9.95 -18.87
CA THR A 136 -10.41 -11.22 -18.91
C THR A 136 -10.27 -11.79 -17.49
N ARG A 137 -9.79 -10.97 -16.55
CA ARG A 137 -9.62 -11.37 -15.14
C ARG A 137 -10.94 -11.72 -14.47
N ALA A 138 -12.02 -10.98 -14.76
CA ALA A 138 -13.35 -11.31 -14.25
C ALA A 138 -13.85 -12.65 -14.79
N GLY A 139 -13.59 -12.97 -16.06
CA GLY A 139 -13.91 -14.26 -16.67
C GLY A 139 -13.12 -15.44 -16.09
N GLU A 140 -11.92 -15.17 -15.57
CA GLU A 140 -11.07 -16.12 -14.85
C GLU A 140 -11.47 -16.28 -13.37
N GLY A 141 -12.44 -15.50 -12.88
CA GLY A 141 -12.89 -15.50 -11.48
C GLY A 141 -12.00 -14.67 -10.55
N GLU A 142 -11.01 -13.97 -11.09
CA GLU A 142 -10.09 -13.11 -10.34
C GLU A 142 -10.69 -11.72 -10.09
N PHE A 143 -11.73 -11.64 -9.26
CA PHE A 143 -12.51 -10.40 -9.10
C PHE A 143 -11.75 -9.22 -8.49
N ARG A 144 -10.71 -9.47 -7.66
CA ARG A 144 -9.89 -8.40 -7.07
C ARG A 144 -8.91 -7.79 -8.10
N PRO A 145 -8.13 -8.59 -8.86
CA PRO A 145 -7.41 -8.10 -10.03
C PRO A 145 -8.32 -7.41 -11.05
N ALA A 146 -9.49 -7.99 -11.34
CA ALA A 146 -10.46 -7.41 -12.27
C ALA A 146 -10.93 -6.01 -11.81
N ALA A 147 -11.28 -5.85 -10.53
CA ALA A 147 -11.67 -4.55 -9.97
C ALA A 147 -10.55 -3.50 -10.07
N THR A 148 -9.29 -3.91 -9.89
CA THR A 148 -8.12 -3.03 -10.04
C THR A 148 -7.94 -2.57 -11.49
N ALA A 149 -8.07 -3.49 -12.44
CA ALA A 149 -8.00 -3.16 -13.85
C ALA A 149 -9.17 -2.25 -14.28
N LEU A 150 -10.39 -2.51 -13.76
CA LEU A 150 -11.57 -1.68 -13.99
C LEU A 150 -11.36 -0.26 -13.46
N TYR A 151 -10.78 -0.11 -12.26
CA TYR A 151 -10.46 1.20 -11.68
C TYR A 151 -9.46 1.99 -12.53
N GLN A 152 -8.40 1.36 -13.04
CA GLN A 152 -7.45 2.03 -13.94
C GLN A 152 -8.12 2.47 -15.24
N GLY A 153 -8.92 1.59 -15.85
CA GLY A 153 -9.69 1.90 -17.06
C GLY A 153 -10.69 3.03 -16.84
N PHE A 154 -11.34 3.04 -15.68
CA PHE A 154 -12.27 4.09 -15.26
C PHE A 154 -11.59 5.46 -15.17
N LEU A 155 -10.46 5.56 -14.45
CA LEU A 155 -9.73 6.83 -14.32
C LEU A 155 -9.21 7.34 -15.65
N LEU A 156 -8.62 6.47 -16.48
CA LEU A 156 -8.11 6.86 -17.80
C LEU A 156 -9.25 7.26 -18.77
N THR A 157 -10.45 6.72 -18.58
CA THR A 157 -11.62 7.16 -19.35
C THR A 157 -12.00 8.59 -18.98
N LEU A 158 -12.05 8.90 -17.68
CA LEU A 158 -12.39 10.24 -17.21
C LEU A 158 -11.31 11.28 -17.56
N ASP A 159 -10.05 10.88 -17.54
CA ASP A 159 -8.92 11.69 -18.00
C ASP A 159 -9.05 12.03 -19.48
N GLY A 160 -9.41 11.04 -20.31
CA GLY A 160 -9.68 11.26 -21.75
C GLY A 160 -10.88 12.17 -22.05
N THR A 161 -11.74 12.45 -21.06
CA THR A 161 -12.86 13.41 -21.18
C THR A 161 -12.64 14.69 -20.37
N ASP A 162 -11.42 14.94 -19.87
CA ASP A 162 -11.06 16.06 -18.99
C ASP A 162 -11.92 16.18 -17.71
N ALA A 163 -12.59 15.09 -17.31
CA ALA A 163 -13.45 15.08 -16.13
C ALA A 163 -12.62 14.97 -14.84
N VAL A 164 -11.48 14.26 -14.90
CA VAL A 164 -10.51 14.13 -13.81
C VAL A 164 -9.12 13.95 -14.39
N ALA A 165 -8.15 14.75 -13.93
CA ALA A 165 -6.75 14.61 -14.34
C ALA A 165 -6.07 13.44 -13.62
N PHE A 166 -5.72 12.39 -14.37
CA PHE A 166 -5.06 11.21 -13.84
C PHE A 166 -3.60 11.51 -13.43
N HIS A 167 -3.26 11.16 -12.18
CA HIS A 167 -1.90 11.23 -11.67
C HIS A 167 -1.55 9.99 -10.81
N PRO A 168 -0.45 9.27 -11.11
CA PRO A 168 -0.10 8.03 -10.41
C PRO A 168 0.16 8.16 -8.90
N SER A 169 0.46 9.36 -8.41
CA SER A 169 0.69 9.60 -6.97
C SER A 169 -0.59 9.88 -6.17
N LYS A 170 -1.73 10.12 -6.84
CA LYS A 170 -3.01 10.37 -6.15
C LYS A 170 -3.56 9.06 -5.59
N THR A 171 -4.08 9.14 -4.38
CA THR A 171 -4.79 8.03 -3.75
C THR A 171 -6.22 7.93 -4.31
N PRO A 172 -6.89 6.77 -4.18
CA PRO A 172 -8.31 6.69 -4.55
C PRO A 172 -9.18 7.69 -3.75
N GLY A 173 -8.79 8.04 -2.52
CA GLY A 173 -9.49 9.08 -1.74
C GLY A 173 -9.45 10.45 -2.40
N ASP A 174 -8.30 10.85 -2.96
CA ASP A 174 -8.13 12.11 -3.67
C ASP A 174 -9.04 12.17 -4.90
N TYR A 175 -9.08 11.10 -5.68
CA TYR A 175 -9.98 11.00 -6.83
C TYR A 175 -11.45 11.09 -6.43
N ALA A 176 -11.86 10.51 -5.30
CA ALA A 176 -13.25 10.61 -4.83
C ALA A 176 -13.66 12.05 -4.48
N LEU A 177 -12.72 12.90 -4.08
CA LEU A 177 -12.97 14.32 -3.83
C LEU A 177 -13.10 15.12 -5.13
N GLU A 178 -12.39 14.72 -6.18
CA GLU A 178 -12.42 15.37 -7.50
C GLU A 178 -13.64 14.96 -8.34
N MET A 179 -14.26 13.81 -8.05
CA MET A 179 -15.44 13.34 -8.81
C MET A 179 -16.63 14.29 -8.64
N GLU A 180 -17.12 14.85 -9.75
CA GLU A 180 -18.34 15.65 -9.77
C GLU A 180 -19.61 14.81 -9.59
N THR A 181 -19.64 13.61 -10.19
CA THR A 181 -20.83 12.75 -10.18
C THR A 181 -20.94 11.90 -8.92
N ALA A 182 -22.17 11.74 -8.42
CA ALA A 182 -22.44 10.84 -7.29
C ALA A 182 -22.11 9.37 -7.62
N ALA A 183 -22.30 8.97 -8.88
CA ALA A 183 -21.94 7.64 -9.37
C ALA A 183 -20.43 7.39 -9.27
N GLY A 184 -19.59 8.32 -9.75
CA GLY A 184 -18.12 8.21 -9.64
C GLY A 184 -17.65 8.12 -8.20
N ARG A 185 -18.21 8.93 -7.29
CA ARG A 185 -17.91 8.83 -5.85
C ARG A 185 -18.30 7.49 -5.23
N ARG A 186 -19.44 6.91 -5.65
CA ARG A 186 -19.86 5.57 -5.21
C ARG A 186 -18.97 4.48 -5.78
N PHE A 187 -18.57 4.58 -7.05
CA PHE A 187 -17.64 3.67 -7.69
C PHE A 187 -16.34 3.57 -6.90
N ILE A 188 -15.70 4.71 -6.61
CA ILE A 188 -14.39 4.72 -5.91
C ILE A 188 -14.51 4.13 -4.50
N ARG A 189 -15.54 4.48 -3.74
CA ARG A 189 -15.76 3.91 -2.39
C ARG A 189 -16.00 2.40 -2.45
N ARG A 190 -16.79 1.93 -3.42
CA ARG A 190 -17.06 0.49 -3.60
C ARG A 190 -15.79 -0.26 -4.00
N PHE A 191 -15.00 0.31 -4.91
CA PHE A 191 -13.70 -0.21 -5.29
C PHE A 191 -12.76 -0.33 -4.09
N GLN A 192 -12.67 0.69 -3.22
CA GLN A 192 -11.85 0.62 -2.02
C GLN A 192 -12.26 -0.53 -1.09
N GLY A 193 -13.57 -0.71 -0.88
CA GLY A 193 -14.11 -1.82 -0.08
C GLY A 193 -13.78 -3.19 -0.68
N LEU A 194 -13.91 -3.35 -2.00
CA LEU A 194 -13.65 -4.61 -2.71
C LEU A 194 -12.15 -4.95 -2.78
N SER A 195 -11.29 -3.93 -2.94
CA SER A 195 -9.85 -4.11 -3.19
C SER A 195 -8.99 -4.08 -1.94
N PHE A 196 -9.39 -3.32 -0.92
CA PHE A 196 -8.61 -3.15 0.32
C PHE A 196 -9.39 -3.50 1.58
N GLY A 197 -10.71 -3.67 1.49
CA GLY A 197 -11.55 -4.04 2.63
C GLY A 197 -11.51 -5.53 2.94
N HIS A 198 -12.22 -5.88 4.02
CA HIS A 198 -12.44 -7.26 4.47
C HIS A 198 -13.50 -8.01 3.65
N GLU A 199 -14.13 -7.37 2.66
CA GLU A 199 -15.10 -8.03 1.80
C GLU A 199 -14.39 -9.06 0.90
N THR A 200 -14.92 -10.29 0.87
CA THR A 200 -14.50 -11.30 -0.10
C THR A 200 -14.94 -10.86 -1.50
N PRO A 201 -14.02 -10.75 -2.48
CA PRO A 201 -14.35 -10.38 -3.84
C PRO A 201 -15.30 -11.41 -4.45
N THR A 202 -16.46 -10.98 -4.91
CA THR A 202 -17.48 -11.84 -5.54
C THR A 202 -17.82 -11.29 -6.93
N SER A 203 -18.36 -12.17 -7.79
CA SER A 203 -18.90 -11.77 -9.09
C SER A 203 -19.98 -10.70 -8.97
N ALA A 204 -20.87 -10.82 -7.98
CA ALA A 204 -21.91 -9.83 -7.69
C ALA A 204 -21.32 -8.48 -7.26
N GLY A 205 -20.27 -8.50 -6.43
CA GLY A 205 -19.56 -7.29 -6.02
C GLY A 205 -18.88 -6.57 -7.19
N TYR A 206 -18.28 -7.33 -8.10
CA TYR A 206 -17.66 -6.80 -9.31
C TYR A 206 -18.70 -6.27 -10.32
N ALA A 207 -19.81 -6.98 -10.55
CA ALA A 207 -20.89 -6.52 -11.42
C ALA A 207 -21.50 -5.18 -10.95
N ALA A 208 -21.73 -5.03 -9.65
CA ALA A 208 -22.19 -3.77 -9.08
C ALA A 208 -21.16 -2.63 -9.29
N LEU A 209 -19.87 -2.94 -9.35
CA LEU A 209 -18.82 -1.97 -9.63
C LEU A 209 -18.83 -1.56 -11.12
N GLU A 210 -19.07 -2.49 -12.03
CA GLU A 210 -19.26 -2.20 -13.46
C GLU A 210 -20.48 -1.32 -13.70
N ASP A 211 -21.60 -1.58 -13.01
CA ASP A 211 -22.81 -0.76 -13.12
C ASP A 211 -22.54 0.70 -12.67
N LEU A 212 -21.83 0.89 -11.57
CA LEU A 212 -21.45 2.22 -11.10
C LEU A 212 -20.49 2.95 -12.06
N ALA A 213 -19.56 2.23 -12.69
CA ALA A 213 -18.69 2.80 -13.71
C ALA A 213 -19.49 3.24 -14.93
N ARG A 214 -20.47 2.43 -15.36
CA ARG A 214 -21.38 2.75 -16.47
C ARG A 214 -22.21 4.00 -16.18
N ASP A 215 -22.80 4.08 -14.99
CA ASP A 215 -23.59 5.23 -14.54
C ASP A 215 -22.75 6.52 -14.47
N ALA A 216 -21.43 6.39 -14.27
CA ALA A 216 -20.48 7.49 -14.27
C ALA A 216 -19.95 7.84 -15.67
N GLY A 217 -20.47 7.22 -16.74
CA GLY A 217 -20.09 7.51 -18.12
C GLY A 217 -18.92 6.69 -18.67
N CYS A 218 -18.42 5.71 -17.93
CA CYS A 218 -17.37 4.83 -18.42
C CYS A 218 -17.96 3.76 -19.36
N PRO A 219 -17.39 3.54 -20.55
CA PRO A 219 -17.86 2.50 -21.46
C PRO A 219 -17.38 1.13 -20.99
N THR A 220 -17.97 0.64 -19.90
CA THR A 220 -17.86 -0.77 -19.50
C THR A 220 -18.66 -1.57 -20.53
N SER A 221 -17.96 -2.05 -21.56
CA SER A 221 -18.45 -2.93 -22.62
C SER A 221 -19.68 -3.78 -22.22
N ALA A 222 -20.85 -3.38 -22.68
CA ALA A 222 -21.58 -4.10 -23.72
C ALA A 222 -22.95 -3.43 -23.92
N ARG A 223 -23.00 -2.39 -24.75
CA ARG A 223 -23.89 -2.57 -25.89
C ARG A 223 -23.17 -3.60 -26.74
N ARG A 224 -23.54 -4.88 -26.55
CA ARG A 224 -23.53 -5.82 -27.67
C ARG A 224 -24.12 -5.01 -28.82
N GLU A 225 -23.40 -4.88 -29.92
CA GLU A 225 -23.92 -4.26 -31.13
C GLU A 225 -25.26 -4.96 -31.46
N GLU A 226 -26.35 -4.45 -30.87
CA GLU A 226 -27.69 -4.71 -31.30
C GLU A 226 -27.72 -4.08 -32.68
N ALA A 227 -27.67 -4.95 -33.68
CA ALA A 227 -28.12 -4.65 -35.01
C ALA A 227 -27.41 -3.45 -35.66
N VAL A 228 -26.13 -3.63 -36.05
CA VAL A 228 -25.82 -3.32 -37.45
C VAL A 228 -26.42 -4.44 -38.28
N SER A 229 -27.75 -4.35 -38.41
CA SER A 229 -28.56 -5.05 -39.38
C SER A 229 -28.60 -4.12 -40.59
N SER A 230 -27.83 -4.48 -41.61
CA SER A 230 -28.21 -4.47 -43.04
C SER A 230 -27.14 -5.21 -43.81
#